data_AF-A0AA38NC16-F1
#
_entry.id   AF-A0AA38NC16-F1
#
_cell.length_a   1.000
_cell.length_b   1.000
_cell.length_c   1.000
_cell.angle_alpha   90.00
_cell.angle_beta   90.00
_cell.angle_gamma   90.00
#
_symmetry.space_group_name_H-M   'P 1'
#
loop_
_entity.id
_entity.type
_entity.pdbx_description
1 polymer ?
#
loop_
_entity_poly.entity_id
_entity_poly.type
_entity_poly.pdbx_seq_one_letter_code
_entity_poly.pdbx_strand_id
1 'polypeptide(L)' 'LPAPFSEIPRQTLLFGSSPIHRLARISDDLSSAFSGYKVNVYAKCDDCNSALAFGGNKMRKL' A
#
# COMPACT_ATOMS: atom_id res chain seq x y z
N LEU A 1 -0.57 2.80 16.57
CA LEU A 1 -2.05 2.81 16.49
C LEU A 1 -2.57 3.25 17.85
N PRO A 2 -3.71 3.93 17.95
CA PRO A 2 -4.33 4.16 19.26
C PRO A 2 -4.73 2.84 19.92
N ALA A 3 -4.87 2.84 21.25
CA ALA A 3 -5.46 1.72 21.98
C ALA A 3 -6.85 1.37 21.43
N PRO A 4 -7.24 0.08 21.38
CA PRO A 4 -6.52 -1.08 21.94
C PRO A 4 -5.44 -1.66 21.01
N PHE A 5 -5.32 -1.18 19.77
CA PHE A 5 -4.48 -1.83 18.76
C PHE A 5 -2.97 -1.68 18.98
N SER A 6 -2.53 -0.68 19.75
CA SER A 6 -1.14 -0.58 20.21
C SER A 6 -0.77 -1.59 21.29
N GLU A 7 -1.74 -2.12 22.03
CA GLU A 7 -1.51 -3.02 23.17
C GLU A 7 -1.39 -4.47 22.71
N ILE A 8 -1.91 -4.80 21.53
CA ILE A 8 -1.77 -6.12 20.91
C ILE A 8 -0.29 -6.30 20.51
N PRO A 9 0.42 -7.31 21.06
CA PRO A 9 1.81 -7.58 20.69
C PRO A 9 1.95 -7.84 19.18
N ARG A 10 2.99 -7.27 18.55
CA ARG A 10 3.27 -7.43 17.11
C ARG A 10 4.70 -7.91 16.91
N GLN A 11 4.90 -8.88 16.03
CA GLN A 11 6.23 -9.33 15.63
C GLN A 11 6.70 -8.54 14.40
N THR A 12 8.00 -8.22 14.35
CA THR A 12 8.56 -7.43 13.23
C THR A 12 8.87 -8.36 12.06
N LEU A 13 7.90 -8.51 11.15
CA LEU A 13 8.02 -9.33 9.94
C LEU A 13 8.21 -8.50 8.65
N LEU A 14 8.09 -7.18 8.76
CA LEU A 14 8.15 -6.23 7.65
C LEU A 14 9.38 -5.35 7.76
N PHE A 15 9.86 -4.81 6.63
CA PHE A 15 10.91 -3.79 6.64
C PHE A 15 10.46 -2.48 7.32
N GLY A 16 9.14 -2.23 7.35
CA GLY A 16 8.54 -1.03 7.92
C GLY A 16 7.27 -0.63 7.17
N SER A 17 7.04 0.68 7.03
CA SER A 17 5.95 1.21 6.22
C SER A 17 6.22 0.98 4.73
N SER A 18 5.31 0.28 4.05
CA SER A 18 5.39 0.07 2.61
C SER A 18 5.28 1.40 1.84
N PRO A 19 6.08 1.58 0.78
CA PRO A 19 6.11 2.81 0.00
C PRO A 19 4.77 3.03 -0.73
N ILE A 20 4.49 4.29 -1.06
CA ILE A 20 3.33 4.68 -1.86
C ILE A 20 3.84 5.35 -3.13
N HIS A 21 3.47 4.80 -4.28
CA HIS A 21 3.86 5.33 -5.58
C HIS A 21 2.66 5.93 -6.30
N ARG A 22 2.87 7.09 -6.92
CA ARG A 22 1.88 7.67 -7.85
C ARG A 22 1.96 6.95 -9.19
N LEU A 23 0.82 6.53 -9.71
CA LEU A 23 0.72 5.89 -11.03
C LEU A 23 0.30 6.94 -12.07
N ALA A 24 1.24 7.81 -12.44
CA ALA A 24 0.97 8.97 -13.29
C ALA A 24 0.30 8.59 -14.62
N ARG A 25 0.86 7.61 -15.34
CA ARG A 25 0.33 7.16 -16.63
C ARG A 25 -1.13 6.70 -16.55
N ILE A 26 -1.44 5.80 -15.62
CA ILE A 26 -2.83 5.33 -15.41
C ILE A 26 -3.75 6.47 -14.96
N SER A 27 -3.24 7.39 -14.13
CA SER A 27 -4.00 8.57 -13.70
C SER A 27 -4.39 9.45 -14.89
N ASP A 28 -3.45 9.70 -15.80
CA ASP A 28 -3.64 10.51 -17.00
C ASP A 28 -4.58 9.80 -17.98
N ASP A 29 -4.35 8.51 -18.24
CA ASP A 29 -5.17 7.68 -19.12
C ASP A 29 -6.63 7.68 -18.66
N LEU A 30 -6.88 7.43 -17.37
CA LEU A 30 -8.24 7.43 -16.80
C LEU A 30 -8.88 8.82 -16.79
N SER A 31 -8.11 9.86 -16.49
CA SER A 31 -8.63 11.25 -16.51
C SER A 31 -8.99 11.70 -17.93
N SER A 32 -8.31 11.18 -18.96
CA SER A 32 -8.65 11.46 -20.35
C SER A 32 -9.89 10.72 -20.84
N ALA A 33 -10.15 9.52 -20.29
CA ALA A 33 -11.27 8.67 -20.67
C ALA A 33 -12.63 9.19 -20.15
N PHE A 34 -12.65 9.87 -19.01
CA PHE A 34 -13.87 10.41 -18.40
C PHE A 34 -13.86 11.95 -18.43
N SER A 35 -14.55 12.54 -19.42
CA SER A 35 -14.70 14.00 -19.51
C SER A 35 -15.29 14.59 -18.21
N GLY A 36 -14.57 15.56 -17.63
CA GLY A 36 -15.00 16.29 -16.43
C GLY A 36 -14.47 15.76 -15.10
N TYR A 37 -13.72 14.66 -15.08
CA TYR A 37 -13.18 14.08 -13.84
C TYR A 37 -11.66 13.92 -13.91
N LYS A 38 -10.95 14.33 -12.85
CA LYS A 38 -9.53 14.04 -12.66
C LYS A 38 -9.38 12.93 -11.62
N VAL A 39 -8.69 11.87 -11.98
CA VAL A 39 -8.40 10.72 -11.10
C VAL A 39 -6.91 10.66 -10.84
N ASN A 40 -6.51 10.62 -9.57
CA ASN A 40 -5.13 10.36 -9.17
C ASN A 40 -5.03 8.97 -8.56
N VAL A 41 -4.33 8.07 -9.23
CA VAL A 41 -4.13 6.69 -8.79
C VAL A 41 -2.79 6.56 -8.06
N TYR A 42 -2.83 5.89 -6.93
CA TYR A 42 -1.65 5.54 -6.13
C TYR A 42 -1.68 4.05 -5.80
N ALA A 43 -0.50 3.44 -5.67
CA ALA A 43 -0.33 2.09 -5.18
C ALA A 43 0.51 2.10 -3.91
N LYS A 44 0.01 1.42 -2.86
CA LYS A 44 0.78 1.11 -1.66
C LYS A 44 1.37 -0.28 -1.81
N CYS A 45 2.69 -0.39 -1.92
CA CYS A 45 3.39 -1.62 -2.31
C CYS A 45 3.54 -2.61 -1.15
N ASP A 46 2.41 -3.16 -0.68
CA ASP A 46 2.40 -4.21 0.35
C ASP A 46 2.94 -5.55 -0.16
N ASP A 47 3.01 -5.74 -1.47
CA ASP A 47 3.69 -6.83 -2.17
C ASP A 47 5.22 -6.77 -2.06
N CYS A 48 5.81 -5.65 -1.62
CA CYS A 48 7.25 -5.48 -1.41
C CYS A 48 7.61 -5.19 0.07
N ASN A 49 6.77 -5.63 1.01
CA ASN A 49 6.88 -5.23 2.41
C ASN A 49 7.84 -6.09 3.27
N SER A 50 8.31 -7.23 2.76
CA SER A 50 9.12 -8.20 3.50
C SER A 50 9.99 -9.06 2.57
N ALA A 51 11.11 -9.58 3.08
CA ALA A 51 11.95 -10.55 2.38
C ALA A 51 11.40 -11.99 2.43
N LEU A 52 10.38 -12.24 3.27
CA LEU A 52 9.85 -13.58 3.51
C LEU A 52 8.96 -14.01 2.35
N ALA A 53 9.53 -14.78 1.41
CA ALA A 53 8.82 -15.39 0.28
C ALA A 53 7.90 -14.39 -0.47
N PHE A 54 8.46 -13.25 -0.88
CA PHE A 54 7.78 -12.13 -1.54
C PHE A 54 6.80 -11.32 -0.69
N GLY A 55 6.69 -11.59 0.61
CA GLY A 55 5.95 -10.73 1.53
C GLY A 55 4.43 -10.69 1.25
N GLY A 56 3.88 -9.49 1.14
CA GLY A 56 2.48 -9.29 0.80
C GLY A 56 1.58 -8.94 1.99
N ASN A 57 0.29 -8.75 1.69
CA ASN A 57 -0.70 -8.38 2.71
C ASN A 57 -0.87 -9.43 3.81
N LYS A 58 -0.55 -10.70 3.53
CA LYS A 58 -0.62 -11.78 4.51
C LYS A 58 0.43 -11.60 5.60
N MET A 59 1.64 -11.16 5.23
CA MET A 59 2.69 -10.83 6.19
C MET A 59 2.36 -9.65 7.12
N ARG A 60 1.44 -8.75 6.72
CA ARG A 60 0.96 -7.67 7.58
C ARG A 60 -0.08 -8.15 8.62
N LYS A 61 -0.78 -9.25 8.31
CA LYS A 61 -1.81 -9.83 9.19
C LYS A 61 -1.20 -10.73 10.27
N LEU A 62 -0.16 -11.48 9.88
CA LEU A 62 0.72 -12.20 10.81
C LEU A 62 1.39 -11.21 11.77
#